data_AF-A0A317X2J2-F1
#
_entry.id   AF-A0A317X2J2-F1
#
_cell.length_a   1.000
_cell.length_b   1.000
_cell.length_c   1.000
_cell.angle_alpha   90.00
_cell.angle_beta   90.00
_cell.angle_gamma   90.00
#
_symmetry.space_group_name_H-M   'P 1'
#
loop_
_entity.id
_entity.type
_entity.pdbx_description
1 polymer ?
#
loop_
_entity_poly.entity_id
_entity_poly.type
_entity_poly.pdbx_seq_one_letter_code
_entity_poly.pdbx_strand_id
1 'polypeptide(L)'
;MSHQLSIEVFGTGEDPNHRSHWGFMIHRPPNRTGDLLHVRLLDLDRLWYQFEARLGTDLLTMQAVGICKIAELSAQQRHQAIEVIKNEPAPRDGRRKCQDWVFSTLIALEVEELVPPGTSEFWKSMVGRPARGVARAVGTNWTSFGRL
;
A
#
# COMPACT_ATOMS: atom_id res chain seq x y z
N MET A 1 1.56 -12.47 -19.04
CA MET A 1 1.17 -11.07 -18.73
C MET A 1 1.63 -10.73 -17.32
N SER A 2 2.19 -9.54 -17.12
CA SER A 2 2.64 -9.07 -15.80
C SER A 2 1.49 -8.46 -15.00
N HIS A 3 1.60 -8.52 -13.68
CA HIS A 3 0.76 -7.79 -12.73
C HIS A 3 1.58 -6.63 -12.17
N GLN A 4 0.95 -5.49 -11.92
CA GLN A 4 1.58 -4.38 -11.23
C GLN A 4 1.29 -4.49 -9.74
N LEU A 5 2.35 -4.44 -8.91
CA LEU A 5 2.24 -4.20 -7.48
C LEU A 5 2.42 -2.71 -7.21
N SER A 6 1.47 -2.14 -6.48
CA SER A 6 1.44 -0.73 -6.12
C SER A 6 1.10 -0.53 -4.64
N ILE A 7 1.53 0.59 -4.07
CA ILE A 7 0.89 1.13 -2.85
C ILE A 7 -0.21 2.08 -3.28
N GLU A 8 -1.42 1.82 -2.82
CA GLU A 8 -2.58 2.69 -2.94
C GLU A 8 -2.66 3.62 -1.73
N VAL A 9 -2.84 4.91 -1.99
CA VAL A 9 -2.89 5.96 -0.98
C VAL A 9 -4.30 6.51 -0.91
N PHE A 10 -4.88 6.48 0.28
CA PHE A 10 -6.25 6.91 0.56
C PHE A 10 -6.24 8.15 1.44
N GLY A 11 -7.00 9.16 1.04
CA GLY A 11 -7.04 10.47 1.70
C GLY A 11 -5.75 11.29 1.53
N THR A 12 -5.86 12.60 1.68
CA THR A 12 -4.74 13.54 1.44
C THR A 12 -3.68 13.50 2.54
N GLY A 13 -4.06 13.15 3.77
CA GLY A 13 -3.14 13.09 4.91
C GLY A 13 -2.58 14.44 5.34
N GLU A 14 -3.25 15.53 4.99
CA GLU A 14 -2.85 16.90 5.34
C GLU A 14 -3.06 17.22 6.83
N ASP A 15 -3.97 16.51 7.49
CA ASP A 15 -4.13 16.59 8.94
C ASP A 15 -3.08 15.68 9.61
N PRO A 16 -2.19 16.22 10.46
CA PRO A 16 -1.17 15.42 11.15
C PRO A 16 -1.75 14.33 12.08
N ASN A 17 -3.00 14.49 12.52
CA ASN A 17 -3.74 13.50 13.31
C ASN A 17 -4.40 12.44 12.42
N HIS A 18 -4.80 12.80 11.20
CA HIS A 18 -5.46 11.93 10.22
C HIS A 18 -4.59 11.73 8.97
N ARG A 19 -3.51 10.96 9.14
CA ARG A 19 -2.61 10.57 8.05
C ARG A 19 -3.34 9.77 6.96
N SER A 20 -2.81 9.81 5.74
CA SER A 20 -3.31 8.95 4.66
C SER A 20 -3.24 7.47 5.04
N HIS A 21 -4.30 6.74 4.71
CA HIS A 21 -4.30 5.28 4.82
C HIS A 21 -3.57 4.69 3.61
N TRP A 22 -2.82 3.60 3.80
CA TRP A 22 -2.10 2.90 2.73
C TRP A 22 -2.55 1.45 2.64
N GLY A 23 -2.53 0.90 1.42
CA GLY A 23 -2.72 -0.53 1.14
C GLY A 23 -1.92 -0.96 -0.07
N PHE A 24 -1.81 -2.27 -0.30
CA PHE A 24 -1.24 -2.82 -1.51
C PHE A 24 -2.33 -3.08 -2.54
N MET A 25 -2.06 -2.72 -3.78
CA MET A 25 -2.93 -2.99 -4.92
C MET A 25 -2.17 -3.82 -5.94
N ILE A 26 -2.76 -4.97 -6.32
CA ILE A 26 -2.23 -5.80 -7.39
C ILE A 26 -3.25 -5.90 -8.51
N HIS A 27 -2.93 -5.36 -9.68
CA HIS A 27 -3.82 -5.41 -10.86
C HIS A 27 -3.05 -5.71 -12.13
N ARG A 28 -3.77 -5.96 -13.23
CA ARG A 28 -3.18 -6.09 -14.57
C ARG A 28 -3.50 -4.84 -15.40
N PRO A 29 -2.55 -3.93 -15.62
CA PRO A 29 -2.78 -2.82 -16.54
C PRO A 29 -3.22 -3.29 -17.93
N PRO A 30 -4.11 -2.57 -18.63
CA PRO A 30 -4.75 -1.31 -18.22
C PRO A 30 -6.03 -1.51 -17.37
N ASN A 31 -6.33 -2.73 -16.91
CA ASN A 31 -7.53 -2.98 -16.11
C ASN A 31 -7.46 -2.20 -14.80
N ARG A 32 -8.53 -1.48 -14.49
CA ARG A 32 -8.63 -0.69 -13.25
C ARG A 32 -9.16 -1.49 -12.08
N THR A 33 -9.21 -2.80 -12.21
CA THR A 33 -9.74 -3.71 -11.21
C THR A 33 -8.62 -4.64 -10.76
N GLY A 34 -8.45 -4.79 -9.46
CA GLY A 34 -7.39 -5.59 -8.85
C GLY A 34 -7.72 -6.06 -7.45
N ASP A 35 -6.72 -6.62 -6.79
CA ASP A 35 -6.83 -7.07 -5.42
C ASP A 35 -6.22 -6.02 -4.50
N LEU A 36 -7.06 -5.46 -3.62
CA LEU A 36 -6.64 -4.56 -2.54
C LEU A 36 -6.36 -5.39 -1.28
N LEU A 37 -5.15 -5.27 -0.77
CA LEU A 37 -4.67 -5.95 0.44
C LEU A 37 -4.23 -4.87 1.43
N HIS A 38 -4.99 -4.71 2.51
CA HIS A 38 -4.75 -3.62 3.46
C HIS A 38 -5.13 -4.01 4.88
N VAL A 39 -4.78 -3.16 5.84
CA VAL A 39 -5.23 -3.30 7.21
C VAL A 39 -6.34 -2.29 7.51
N ARG A 40 -7.53 -2.77 7.84
CA ARG A 40 -8.67 -1.93 8.23
C ARG A 40 -8.59 -1.60 9.71
N LEU A 41 -8.80 -0.32 10.05
CA LEU A 41 -8.92 0.11 11.45
C LEU A 41 -10.21 -0.47 12.04
N LEU A 42 -10.08 -1.17 13.16
CA LEU A 42 -11.19 -1.71 13.96
C LEU A 42 -11.55 -0.82 15.14
N ASP A 43 -10.54 -0.27 15.80
CA ASP A 43 -10.68 0.51 17.02
C ASP A 43 -9.62 1.62 17.01
N LEU A 44 -10.06 2.87 16.95
CA LEU A 44 -9.18 4.03 16.89
C LEU A 44 -8.46 4.29 18.21
N ASP A 45 -9.15 4.10 19.34
CA ASP A 45 -8.61 4.39 20.66
C ASP A 45 -7.51 3.38 21.04
N ARG A 46 -7.71 2.12 20.65
CA ARG A 46 -6.73 1.05 20.86
C ARG A 46 -5.73 0.90 19.72
N LEU A 47 -5.92 1.62 18.61
CA LEU A 47 -5.21 1.43 17.34
C LEU A 47 -5.12 -0.05 16.95
N TRP A 48 -6.28 -0.72 16.93
CA TRP A 48 -6.38 -2.09 16.49
C TRP A 48 -6.74 -2.15 15.02
N TYR A 49 -5.96 -2.91 14.29
CA TYR A 49 -6.17 -3.17 12.88
C TYR A 49 -6.46 -4.65 12.63
N GLN A 50 -7.06 -4.92 11.48
CA GLN A 50 -7.29 -6.25 10.95
C GLN A 50 -6.96 -6.27 9.47
N PHE A 51 -6.22 -7.29 9.05
CA PHE A 51 -5.99 -7.55 7.64
C PHE A 51 -7.32 -7.80 6.93
N GLU A 52 -7.50 -7.14 5.78
CA GLU A 52 -8.65 -7.27 4.90
C GLU A 52 -8.15 -7.37 3.46
N ALA A 53 -8.65 -8.37 2.73
CA ALA A 53 -8.42 -8.52 1.31
C ALA A 53 -9.73 -8.28 0.56
N ARG A 54 -9.70 -7.39 -0.43
CA ARG A 54 -10.84 -7.08 -1.30
C ARG A 54 -10.46 -7.42 -2.73
N LEU A 55 -11.01 -8.52 -3.22
CA LEU A 55 -10.75 -9.03 -4.57
C LEU A 55 -11.63 -8.31 -5.58
N GLY A 56 -11.09 -8.05 -6.76
CA GLY A 56 -11.88 -7.40 -7.83
C GLY A 56 -12.30 -5.96 -7.50
N THR A 57 -11.50 -5.23 -6.73
CA THR A 57 -11.72 -3.84 -6.33
C THR A 57 -11.32 -2.88 -7.45
N ASP A 58 -12.15 -1.88 -7.74
CA ASP A 58 -11.80 -0.80 -8.67
C ASP A 58 -10.85 0.21 -8.00
N LEU A 59 -9.80 0.63 -8.73
CA LEU A 59 -8.81 1.62 -8.33
C LEU A 59 -9.42 2.99 -7.96
N LEU A 60 -10.61 3.32 -8.44
CA LEU A 60 -11.30 4.58 -8.08
C LEU A 60 -12.15 4.50 -6.81
N THR A 61 -12.07 3.41 -6.07
CA THR A 61 -12.89 3.25 -4.87
C THR A 61 -12.30 3.98 -3.66
N MET A 62 -13.12 4.16 -2.62
CA MET A 62 -12.64 4.39 -1.25
C MET A 62 -11.77 5.64 -0.98
N GLN A 63 -12.05 6.81 -1.54
CA GLN A 63 -11.24 8.02 -1.29
C GLN A 63 -9.76 7.86 -1.67
N ALA A 64 -9.44 6.89 -2.54
CA ALA A 64 -8.10 6.73 -3.09
C ALA A 64 -7.73 8.00 -3.87
N VAL A 65 -6.58 8.57 -3.54
CA VAL A 65 -6.06 9.78 -4.22
C VAL A 65 -5.05 9.43 -5.30
N GLY A 66 -4.46 8.23 -5.23
CA GLY A 66 -3.63 7.67 -6.28
C GLY A 66 -2.91 6.40 -5.86
N ILE A 67 -2.12 5.86 -6.79
CA ILE A 67 -1.27 4.69 -6.59
C ILE A 67 0.19 5.00 -6.94
N CYS A 68 1.11 4.36 -6.23
CA CYS A 68 2.52 4.33 -6.56
C CYS A 68 2.89 2.94 -7.08
N LYS A 69 3.37 2.83 -8.33
CA LYS A 69 3.99 1.60 -8.84
C LYS A 69 5.26 1.26 -8.06
N ILE A 70 5.42 -0.01 -7.70
CA ILE A 70 6.60 -0.53 -6.98
C ILE A 70 7.32 -1.58 -7.82
N ALA A 71 6.58 -2.55 -8.36
CA ALA A 71 7.15 -3.65 -9.10
C ALA A 71 6.20 -4.18 -10.18
N GLU A 72 6.78 -4.89 -11.15
CA GLU A 72 6.04 -5.78 -12.04
C GLU A 72 6.28 -7.22 -11.63
N LEU A 73 5.21 -7.99 -11.53
CA LEU A 73 5.20 -9.35 -11.05
C LEU A 73 4.76 -10.31 -12.16
N SER A 74 5.42 -11.44 -12.29
CA SER A 74 4.87 -12.60 -12.99
C SER A 74 3.60 -13.12 -12.28
N ALA A 75 2.88 -14.04 -12.92
CA ALA A 75 1.74 -14.70 -12.27
C ALA A 75 2.16 -15.45 -10.98
N GLN A 76 3.33 -16.08 -10.98
CA GLN A 76 3.86 -16.77 -9.79
C GLN A 76 4.24 -15.78 -8.70
N GLN A 77 5.00 -14.74 -9.03
CA GLN A 77 5.39 -13.70 -8.07
C GLN A 77 4.18 -12.96 -7.49
N ARG A 78 3.09 -12.77 -8.26
CA ARG A 78 1.83 -12.26 -7.71
C ARG A 78 1.31 -13.14 -6.57
N HIS A 79 1.26 -14.46 -6.77
CA HIS A 79 0.76 -15.35 -5.72
C HIS A 79 1.66 -15.30 -4.49
N GLN A 80 2.99 -15.32 -4.68
CA GLN A 80 3.95 -15.20 -3.57
C GLN A 80 3.78 -13.87 -2.83
N ALA A 81 3.66 -12.74 -3.54
CA ALA A 81 3.44 -11.43 -2.95
C ALA A 81 2.16 -11.37 -2.12
N ILE A 82 1.06 -11.95 -2.62
CA ILE A 82 -0.20 -12.03 -1.88
C ILE A 82 0.00 -12.79 -0.56
N GLU A 83 0.69 -13.91 -0.58
CA GLU A 83 0.93 -14.71 0.62
C GLU A 83 1.86 -14.00 1.62
N VAL A 84 2.93 -13.36 1.15
CA VAL A 84 3.81 -12.53 1.99
C VAL A 84 3.01 -11.39 2.65
N ILE A 85 2.19 -10.67 1.89
CA ILE A 85 1.38 -9.56 2.39
C ILE A 85 0.35 -10.05 3.43
N LYS A 86 -0.33 -11.17 3.17
CA LYS A 86 -1.30 -11.76 4.11
C LYS A 86 -0.67 -12.21 5.42
N ASN A 87 0.58 -12.68 5.37
CA ASN A 87 1.28 -13.21 6.54
C ASN A 87 1.84 -12.12 7.45
N GLU A 88 1.94 -10.87 6.98
CA GLU A 88 2.37 -9.75 7.84
C GLU A 88 1.30 -9.44 8.89
N PRO A 89 1.60 -9.58 10.21
CA PRO A 89 0.60 -9.40 11.25
C PRO A 89 0.04 -7.98 11.30
N ALA A 90 -1.29 -7.86 11.29
CA ALA A 90 -1.96 -6.57 11.45
C ALA A 90 -1.64 -5.96 12.83
N PRO A 91 -1.34 -4.65 12.92
CA PRO A 91 -1.03 -3.98 14.19
C PRO A 91 -2.15 -4.06 15.22
N ARG A 92 -1.82 -4.42 16.46
CA ARG A 92 -2.74 -4.43 17.62
C ARG A 92 -2.06 -3.99 18.92
N ASP A 93 -1.02 -3.18 18.81
CA ASP A 93 -0.11 -2.82 19.90
C ASP A 93 -0.31 -1.40 20.44
N GLY A 94 -1.33 -0.67 19.96
CA GLY A 94 -1.60 0.70 20.38
C GLY A 94 -0.58 1.73 19.87
N ARG A 95 0.32 1.34 18.95
CA ARG A 95 1.42 2.20 18.49
C ARG A 95 1.51 2.26 16.97
N ARG A 96 1.61 1.10 16.32
CA ARG A 96 1.80 1.01 14.87
C ARG A 96 0.48 1.30 14.13
N LYS A 97 0.59 2.05 13.03
CA LYS A 97 -0.52 2.40 12.13
C LYS A 97 -0.43 1.61 10.82
N CYS A 98 -1.37 1.85 9.92
CA CYS A 98 -1.40 1.19 8.60
C CYS A 98 -0.14 1.42 7.76
N GLN A 99 0.46 2.62 7.82
CA GLN A 99 1.70 2.93 7.09
C GLN A 99 2.89 2.12 7.63
N ASP A 100 2.94 1.89 8.96
CA ASP A 100 3.98 1.06 9.58
C ASP A 100 3.83 -0.41 9.20
N TRP A 101 2.59 -0.90 9.05
CA TRP A 101 2.32 -2.23 8.51
C TRP A 101 2.82 -2.34 7.07
N VAL A 102 2.46 -1.40 6.18
CA VAL A 102 2.97 -1.38 4.80
C VAL A 102 4.50 -1.37 4.74
N PHE A 103 5.16 -0.54 5.57
CA PHE A 103 6.61 -0.54 5.67
C PHE A 103 7.18 -1.91 6.08
N SER A 104 6.61 -2.54 7.11
CA SER A 104 7.04 -3.86 7.59
C SER A 104 6.85 -4.93 6.51
N THR A 105 5.70 -4.90 5.80
CA THR A 105 5.43 -5.79 4.68
C THR A 105 6.42 -5.59 3.53
N LEU A 106 6.84 -4.36 3.23
CA LEU A 106 7.84 -4.09 2.20
C LEU A 106 9.20 -4.70 2.51
N ILE A 107 9.60 -4.76 3.80
CA ILE A 107 10.82 -5.47 4.20
C ILE A 107 10.70 -6.95 3.83
N ALA A 108 9.57 -7.59 4.15
CA ALA A 108 9.34 -9.00 3.83
C ALA A 108 9.31 -9.24 2.31
N LEU A 109 8.64 -8.36 1.54
CA LEU A 109 8.62 -8.44 0.08
C LEU A 109 10.01 -8.26 -0.55
N GLU A 110 10.86 -7.42 0.05
CA GLU A 110 12.22 -7.18 -0.43
C GLU A 110 13.14 -8.37 -0.14
N VAL A 111 13.01 -8.99 1.04
CA VAL A 111 13.72 -10.25 1.39
C VAL A 111 13.38 -11.38 0.43
N GLU A 112 12.13 -11.45 -0.02
CA GLU A 112 11.63 -12.44 -0.99
C GLU A 112 11.91 -12.07 -2.45
N GLU A 113 12.65 -10.98 -2.70
CA GLU A 113 13.00 -10.46 -4.04
C GLU A 113 11.77 -10.16 -4.93
N LEU A 114 10.64 -9.82 -4.30
CA LEU A 114 9.39 -9.46 -4.99
C LEU A 114 9.27 -7.97 -5.30
N VAL A 115 10.12 -7.16 -4.67
CA VAL A 115 10.28 -5.73 -4.96
C VAL A 115 11.78 -5.41 -5.10
N PRO A 116 12.14 -4.32 -5.81
CA PRO A 116 13.54 -3.94 -5.95
C PRO A 116 14.25 -3.69 -4.61
N PRO A 117 15.56 -3.97 -4.50
CA PRO A 117 16.35 -3.57 -3.34
C PRO A 117 16.27 -2.05 -3.07
N GLY A 118 16.24 -1.67 -1.80
CA GLY A 118 16.07 -0.30 -1.31
C GLY A 118 14.61 0.18 -1.23
N THR A 119 13.63 -0.65 -1.61
CA THR A 119 12.22 -0.26 -1.57
C THR A 119 11.75 0.05 -0.15
N SER A 120 12.07 -0.83 0.82
CA SER A 120 11.65 -0.63 2.21
C SER A 120 12.27 0.63 2.84
N GLU A 121 13.56 0.90 2.59
CA GLU A 121 14.25 2.09 3.10
C GLU A 121 13.67 3.38 2.50
N PHE A 122 13.37 3.39 1.19
CA PHE A 122 12.68 4.52 0.58
C PHE A 122 11.33 4.78 1.25
N TRP A 123 10.51 3.75 1.42
CA TRP A 123 9.16 3.89 1.99
C TRP A 123 9.14 4.20 3.48
N LYS A 124 10.17 3.79 4.22
CA LYS A 124 10.39 4.24 5.61
C LYS A 124 10.43 5.76 5.70
N SER A 125 11.12 6.42 4.76
CA SER A 125 11.22 7.88 4.71
C SER A 125 9.90 8.57 4.29
N MET A 126 8.93 7.81 3.79
CA MET A 126 7.60 8.28 3.38
C MET A 126 6.56 8.21 4.51
N VAL A 127 6.80 7.43 5.56
CA VAL A 127 5.87 7.29 6.68
C VAL A 127 5.56 8.67 7.28
N GLY A 128 4.28 8.94 7.48
CA GLY A 128 3.78 10.21 8.01
C GLY A 128 3.68 11.36 7.01
N ARG A 129 4.17 11.21 5.77
CA ARG A 129 4.02 12.25 4.74
C ARG A 129 2.58 12.29 4.21
N PRO A 130 2.07 13.50 3.86
CA PRO A 130 0.81 13.61 3.13
C PRO A 130 0.94 13.03 1.72
N ALA A 131 -0.17 12.69 1.10
CA ALA A 131 -0.23 12.10 -0.24
C ALA A 131 0.51 12.94 -1.29
N ARG A 132 0.43 14.28 -1.23
CA ARG A 132 1.21 15.17 -2.12
C ARG A 132 2.73 14.98 -1.97
N GLY A 133 3.18 14.72 -0.74
CA GLY A 133 4.59 14.50 -0.43
C GLY A 133 5.07 13.16 -0.95
N VAL A 134 4.23 12.12 -0.84
CA VAL A 134 4.47 10.80 -1.43
C VAL A 134 4.51 10.90 -2.96
N ALA A 135 3.50 11.50 -3.59
CA ALA A 135 3.41 11.69 -5.03
C ALA A 135 4.65 12.41 -5.60
N ARG A 136 5.09 13.49 -4.94
CA ARG A 136 6.31 14.22 -5.33
C ARG A 136 7.56 13.34 -5.21
N ALA A 137 7.68 12.52 -4.18
CA ALA A 137 8.86 11.70 -3.94
C ALA A 137 8.95 10.51 -4.90
N VAL A 138 7.82 9.88 -5.25
CA VAL A 138 7.79 8.73 -6.16
C VAL A 138 7.81 9.14 -7.64
N GLY A 139 7.50 10.41 -7.94
CA GLY A 139 7.64 11.01 -9.26
C GLY A 139 6.80 10.31 -10.32
N THR A 140 7.45 9.84 -11.38
CA THR A 140 6.77 9.19 -12.52
C THR A 140 6.10 7.86 -12.18
N ASN A 141 6.38 7.29 -11.00
CA ASN A 141 5.69 6.10 -10.51
C ASN A 141 4.32 6.40 -9.88
N TRP A 142 3.95 7.67 -9.74
CA TRP A 142 2.64 8.10 -9.26
C TRP A 142 1.60 8.13 -10.38
N THR A 143 0.45 7.50 -10.13
CA THR A 143 -0.77 7.67 -10.93
C THR A 143 -1.84 8.32 -10.05
N SER A 144 -2.27 9.52 -10.44
CA SER A 144 -3.31 10.27 -9.72
C SER A 144 -4.72 9.81 -10.07
N PHE A 145 -5.60 9.74 -9.07
CA PHE A 145 -7.03 9.43 -9.26
C PHE A 145 -7.95 10.65 -9.07
N GLY A 146 -7.38 11.79 -8.67
CA GLY A 146 -8.09 13.06 -8.52
C GLY A 146 -7.13 14.23 -8.37
N ARG A 147 -7.61 15.37 -7.87
CA ARG A 147 -6.73 16.48 -7.44
C ARG A 147 -6.19 16.16 -6.04
N LEU A 148 -4.87 16.18 -5.92
CA LEU A 148 -4.13 16.18 -4.65
C LEU A 148 -4.12 17.59 -4.03
#